data_AF-A0A933UX55-F1
#
_entry.id   AF-A0A933UX55-F1
#
_cell.length_a   1.000
_cell.length_b   1.000
_cell.length_c   1.000
_cell.angle_alpha   90.00
_cell.angle_beta   90.00
_cell.angle_gamma   90.00
#
_symmetry.space_group_name_H-M   'P 1'
#
loop_
_entity.id
_entity.type
_entity.pdbx_description
1 polymer ?
#
loop_
_entity_poly.entity_id
_entity_poly.type
_entity_poly.pdbx_seq_one_letter_code
_entity_poly.pdbx_strand_id
1 'polypeptide(L)' 'MVKLAIIGVGEWGKNLLRNFYQIPEVGIKYCCDANNRVIEGLKGIYPNIHFKTDFKEIFEDNTINAVVV' A
#
# COMPACT_ATOMS: atom_id res chain seq x y z
N MET A 1 -11.43 9.82 -7.47
CA MET A 1 -10.68 8.62 -7.04
C MET A 1 -9.72 9.05 -5.95
N VAL A 2 -9.82 8.47 -4.75
CA VAL A 2 -8.96 8.75 -3.59
C VAL A 2 -7.69 7.92 -3.74
N LYS A 3 -6.51 8.56 -3.75
CA LYS A 3 -5.21 7.88 -3.80
C LYS A 3 -4.73 7.59 -2.39
N LEU A 4 -4.57 6.31 -2.07
CA LEU A 4 -4.15 5.83 -0.76
C LEU A 4 -2.72 5.27 -0.79
N ALA A 5 -2.08 5.37 0.37
CA ALA A 5 -0.93 4.55 0.72
C ALA A 5 -1.26 3.72 1.98
N ILE A 6 -0.72 2.50 2.05
CA ILE A 6 -0.86 1.64 3.22
C ILE A 6 0.53 1.41 3.81
N ILE A 7 0.72 1.68 5.09
CA ILE A 7 1.95 1.43 5.83
C ILE A 7 1.68 0.29 6.81
N GLY A 8 2.46 -0.79 6.72
CA GLY A 8 2.20 -2.03 7.44
C GLY A 8 1.27 -2.93 6.65
N VAL A 9 1.84 -3.89 5.91
CA VAL A 9 1.09 -4.91 5.15
C VAL A 9 1.46 -6.34 5.58
N GLY A 10 1.84 -6.49 6.85
CA GLY A 10 2.01 -7.78 7.53
C GLY A 10 0.71 -8.55 7.71
N GLU A 11 0.63 -9.39 8.74
CA GLU A 11 -0.49 -10.35 8.91
C GLU A 11 -1.89 -9.71 8.85
N TRP A 12 -2.10 -8.60 9.56
CA TRP A 12 -3.37 -7.87 9.53
C TRP A 12 -3.47 -6.87 8.39
N GLY A 13 -2.37 -6.21 8.03
CA GLY A 13 -2.35 -5.18 6.99
C GLY A 13 -2.79 -5.71 5.62
N LYS A 14 -2.57 -7.01 5.32
CA LYS A 14 -3.11 -7.68 4.13
C LYS A 14 -4.64 -7.60 4.03
N ASN A 15 -5.36 -7.60 5.17
CA ASN A 15 -6.81 -7.46 5.17
C ASN A 15 -7.23 -6.03 4.77
N LEU A 16 -6.51 -5.01 5.25
CA LEU A 16 -6.75 -3.62 4.86
C LEU A 16 -6.46 -3.44 3.35
N LEU A 17 -5.32 -3.93 2.88
CA LEU A 17 -4.96 -3.93 1.46
C LEU A 17 -6.07 -4.56 0.61
N ARG A 18 -6.52 -5.77 0.94
CA ARG A 18 -7.59 -6.45 0.21
C ARG A 18 -8.90 -5.63 0.20
N ASN A 19 -9.30 -5.09 1.35
CA ASN A 19 -10.55 -4.35 1.47
C ASN A 19 -10.52 -3.04 0.65
N PHE A 20 -9.46 -2.24 0.78
CA PHE A 20 -9.33 -0.99 0.05
C PHE A 20 -9.13 -1.20 -1.46
N TYR A 21 -8.46 -2.28 -1.87
CA TYR A 21 -8.25 -2.61 -3.29
C TYR A 21 -9.56 -2.93 -4.03
N GLN A 22 -10.59 -3.37 -3.31
CA GLN A 22 -11.89 -3.71 -3.88
C GLN A 22 -12.85 -2.52 -4.02
N ILE A 23 -12.51 -1.35 -3.44
CA ILE A 23 -13.35 -0.16 -3.50
C ILE A 23 -13.06 0.59 -4.81
N PRO A 24 -14.00 0.69 -5.76
CA PRO A 24 -13.75 1.29 -7.09
C PRO A 24 -13.27 2.75 -7.05
N GLU A 25 -13.68 3.50 -6.03
CA GLU A 25 -13.33 4.90 -5.85
C GLU A 25 -11.94 5.11 -5.24
N VAL A 26 -11.27 4.03 -4.83
CA VAL A 26 -9.96 4.03 -4.17
C VAL A 26 -8.89 3.46 -5.11
N GLY A 27 -7.78 4.19 -5.22
CA GLY A 27 -6.56 3.71 -5.88
C GLY A 27 -5.45 3.59 -4.86
N ILE A 28 -4.91 2.38 -4.65
CA ILE A 28 -3.75 2.18 -3.79
C ILE A 28 -2.48 2.42 -4.61
N LYS A 29 -1.77 3.51 -4.32
CA LYS A 29 -0.52 3.85 -5.01
C LYS A 29 0.68 3.18 -4.38
N TYR A 30 0.75 3.20 -3.04
CA TYR A 30 1.87 2.62 -2.30
C TYR A 30 1.41 1.60 -1.25
N CYS A 31 2.21 0.56 -1.09
CA CYS A 31 2.20 -0.30 0.09
C CYS A 31 3.61 -0.32 0.68
N CYS A 32 3.73 -0.11 1.98
CA CYS A 32 5.01 -0.08 2.67
C CYS A 32 5.06 -1.13 3.77
N ASP A 33 6.15 -1.89 3.86
CA ASP A 33 6.45 -2.76 4.99
C ASP A 33 7.97 -2.87 5.17
N ALA A 34 8.47 -2.86 6.40
CA ALA A 34 9.89 -3.01 6.66
C ALA A 34 10.38 -4.44 6.30
N ASN A 35 9.48 -5.42 6.26
CA ASN A 35 9.82 -6.80 5.93
C ASN A 35 9.72 -7.05 4.42
N ASN A 36 10.87 -7.13 3.75
CA ASN A 36 10.90 -7.37 2.30
C ASN A 36 10.21 -8.68 1.88
N ARG A 37 10.17 -9.72 2.74
CA ARG A 37 9.48 -10.97 2.42
C ARG A 37 7.97 -10.77 2.28
N VAL A 38 7.39 -9.87 3.08
CA VAL A 38 5.97 -9.52 2.99
C VAL A 38 5.68 -8.86 1.64
N ILE A 39 6.53 -7.90 1.24
CA ILE A 39 6.42 -7.19 -0.03
C ILE A 39 6.51 -8.13 -1.23
N GLU A 40 7.53 -9.00 -1.27
CA GLU A 40 7.74 -9.92 -2.40
C GLU A 40 6.54 -10.87 -2.59
N GLY A 41 5.91 -11.31 -1.50
CA GLY A 41 4.69 -12.13 -1.57
C GLY A 41 3.46 -11.41 -2.13
N LEU A 42 3.44 -10.07 -2.13
CA LEU A 42 2.31 -9.25 -2.57
C LEU A 42 2.49 -8.66 -3.96
N LYS A 43 3.74 -8.46 -4.43
CA LYS A 43 4.05 -7.89 -5.76
C LYS A 43 3.37 -8.64 -6.91
N GLY A 44 3.34 -9.97 -6.85
CA GLY A 44 2.70 -10.80 -7.89
C GLY A 44 1.17 -10.73 -7.87
N ILE A 45 0.57 -10.42 -6.72
CA ILE A 45 -0.89 -10.35 -6.54
C ILE A 45 -1.40 -8.95 -6.92
N TYR A 46 -0.61 -7.91 -6.63
CA TYR A 46 -0.96 -6.51 -6.84
C TYR A 46 0.10 -5.81 -7.70
N PRO A 47 0.22 -6.16 -8.99
CA PRO A 47 1.31 -5.66 -9.86
C PRO A 47 1.26 -4.14 -10.09
N ASN A 48 0.11 -3.51 -9.87
CA ASN A 48 -0.08 -2.06 -10.08
C ASN A 48 0.23 -1.22 -8.83
N ILE A 49 0.57 -1.85 -7.70
CA ILE A 49 0.93 -1.15 -6.47
C ILE A 49 2.45 -1.00 -6.39
N HIS A 50 2.91 0.19 -6.04
CA HIS A 50 4.33 0.43 -5.78
C HIS A 50 4.66 0.02 -4.34
N PHE A 51 5.50 -1.00 -4.19
CA PHE A 51 5.93 -1.44 -2.87
C PHE A 51 7.20 -0.72 -2.42
N LYS A 52 7.23 -0.28 -1.16
CA LYS A 52 8.34 0.45 -0.54
C LYS A 52 8.72 -0.19 0.80
N THR A 53 9.98 -0.07 1.19
CA THR A 53 10.45 -0.51 2.52
C THR A 53 10.64 0.64 3.49
N ASP A 54 10.71 1.88 2.99
CA ASP A 54 10.74 3.10 3.80
C ASP A 54 9.47 3.91 3.52
N PHE A 55 8.75 4.24 4.60
CA PHE A 55 7.52 5.00 4.51
C PHE A 55 7.78 6.48 4.18
N LYS A 56 8.99 6.99 4.41
CA LYS A 56 9.31 8.40 4.13
C LYS A 56 9.05 8.75 2.66
N GLU A 57 9.32 7.80 1.77
CA GLU A 57 9.07 7.93 0.33
C GLU A 57 7.58 8.17 0.00
N ILE A 58 6.64 7.75 0.86
CA ILE A 58 5.21 8.02 0.69
C ILE A 58 4.91 9.50 0.94
N PHE A 59 5.54 10.09 1.96
CA PHE A 59 5.29 11.48 2.35
C PHE A 59 5.92 12.51 1.42
N GLU A 60 6.84 12.08 0.55
CA GLU A 60 7.40 12.89 -0.54
C GLU A 60 6.41 13.07 -1.70
N ASP A 61 5.37 12.23 -1.77
CA ASP A 61 4.37 12.27 -2.84
C ASP A 61 3.09 12.99 -2.42
N ASN A 62 3.02 14.28 -2.77
CA ASN A 62 1.87 15.15 -2.54
C ASN A 62 0.60 14.73 -3.32
N THR A 63 0.64 13.69 -4.17
CA THR A 63 -0.54 13.16 -4.84
C THR A 63 -1.33 12.15 -3.99
N ILE A 64 -0.79 11.72 -2.85
CA ILE A 64 -1.48 10.85 -1.89
C ILE A 64 -2.50 11.66 -1.09
N ASN A 65 -3.73 11.15 -1.00
CA ASN A 65 -4.82 11.80 -0.28
C ASN A 65 -4.92 11.35 1.18
N ALA A 66 -4.60 10.09 1.46
CA ALA A 66 -4.62 9.55 2.82
C ALA A 66 -3.68 8.35 2.99
N VAL A 67 -3.30 8.10 4.24
CA VAL A 67 -2.46 6.98 4.67
C VAL A 67 -3.25 6.11 5.64
N VAL A 68 -3.19 4.80 5.44
CA VAL A 68 -3.75 3.77 6.33
C VAL A 68 -2.60 3.06 7.02
N VAL A 69 -2.73 2.80 8.34
CA VAL A 69 -1.71 2.19 9.21
C VAL A 69 -2.25 0.96 9.92
#